data_AF-A0A9D2EN03-F1
#
_entry.id   AF-A0A9D2EN03-F1
#
_cell.length_a   1.000
_cell.length_b   1.000
_cell.length_c   1.000
_cell.angle_alpha   90.00
_cell.angle_beta   90.00
_cell.angle_gamma   90.00
#
_symmetry.space_group_name_H-M   'P 1'
#
loop_
_entity.id
_entity.type
_entity.pdbx_description
1 polymer ?
#
loop_
_entity_poly.entity_id
_entity_poly.type
_entity_poly.pdbx_seq_one_letter_code
_entity_poly.pdbx_strand_id
1 'polypeptide(L)'
;MCFDNGFYRDCINRSYYAVFYCVRAVLALESVDFKRHKDVVAYFNKEFVAAGEFPREVGKRLARLKTKREESDYNDFVRPKRVVF
;
A
#
# COMPACT_ATOMS: atom_id res chain seq x y z
N MET A 1 -18.30 8.86 3.26
CA MET A 1 -17.82 10.01 4.09
C MET A 1 -16.58 10.72 3.54
N CYS A 2 -15.48 10.09 3.10
CA CYS A 2 -14.39 10.79 2.38
C CYS A 2 -14.57 10.82 0.85
N PHE A 3 -15.06 9.72 0.26
CA PHE A 3 -15.31 9.60 -1.18
C PHE A 3 -16.37 10.59 -1.68
N ASP A 4 -17.47 10.73 -0.94
CA ASP A 4 -18.60 11.60 -1.31
C ASP A 4 -18.30 13.11 -1.19
N ASN A 5 -17.22 13.47 -0.47
CA ASN A 5 -16.83 14.84 -0.18
C ASN A 5 -15.62 15.31 -1.02
N GLY A 6 -15.22 14.56 -2.05
CA GLY A 6 -14.09 14.91 -2.91
C GLY A 6 -12.71 14.73 -2.27
N PHE A 7 -12.61 14.18 -1.06
CA PHE A 7 -11.36 13.90 -0.35
C PHE A 7 -10.73 12.58 -0.79
N TYR A 8 -10.42 12.48 -2.08
CA TYR A 8 -9.88 11.26 -2.69
C TYR A 8 -8.52 10.85 -2.12
N ARG A 9 -7.66 11.82 -1.78
CA ARG A 9 -6.35 11.56 -1.14
C ARG A 9 -6.50 10.89 0.23
N ASP A 10 -7.36 11.44 1.09
CA ASP A 10 -7.64 10.87 2.41
C ASP A 10 -8.26 9.47 2.31
N CYS A 11 -9.13 9.26 1.32
CA CYS A 11 -9.73 7.95 1.07
C CYS A 11 -8.67 6.91 0.67
N ILE A 12 -7.72 7.25 -0.20
CA ILE A 12 -6.63 6.36 -0.61
C ILE A 12 -5.72 6.04 0.58
N ASN A 13 -5.36 7.06 1.37
CA ASN A 13 -4.48 6.91 2.52
C ASN A 13 -5.12 5.99 3.58
N ARG A 14 -6.39 6.22 3.96
CA ARG A 14 -7.12 5.38 4.92
C ARG A 14 -7.30 3.94 4.42
N SER A 15 -7.60 3.76 3.13
CA SER A 15 -7.75 2.43 2.53
C SER A 15 -6.44 1.64 2.57
N TYR A 16 -5.31 2.31 2.28
CA TYR A 16 -3.99 1.69 2.39
C TYR A 16 -3.70 1.24 3.83
N TYR A 17 -3.91 2.11 4.82
CA TYR A 17 -3.61 1.78 6.21
C TYR A 17 -4.53 0.68 6.77
N ALA A 18 -5.82 0.65 6.38
CA ALA A 18 -6.71 -0.45 6.77
C ALA A 18 -6.14 -1.81 6.33
N VAL A 19 -5.74 -1.94 5.06
CA VAL A 19 -5.14 -3.18 4.55
C VAL A 19 -3.78 -3.46 5.20
N PHE A 20 -2.97 -2.42 5.42
CA PHE A 20 -1.67 -2.56 6.09
C PHE A 20 -1.79 -3.11 7.51
N TYR A 21 -2.78 -2.65 8.29
CA TYR A 21 -3.03 -3.18 9.63
C TYR A 21 -3.55 -4.62 9.60
N CYS A 22 -4.38 -5.00 8.62
CA CYS A 22 -4.76 -6.40 8.43
C CYS A 22 -3.54 -7.28 8.16
N VAL A 23 -2.61 -6.84 7.30
CA VAL A 23 -1.36 -7.55 7.05
C VAL A 23 -0.53 -7.66 8.33
N ARG A 24 -0.39 -6.59 9.11
CA ARG A 24 0.32 -6.64 10.40
C ARG A 24 -0.35 -7.58 11.39
N ALA A 25 -1.68 -7.65 11.42
CA ALA A 25 -2.40 -8.58 12.28
C ALA A 25 -2.11 -10.04 11.90
N VAL A 26 -2.02 -10.35 10.60
CA VAL A 26 -1.61 -11.69 10.13
C VAL A 26 -0.18 -12.01 10.57
N LEU A 27 0.76 -11.07 10.39
CA LEU A 27 2.16 -11.26 10.83
C LEU A 27 2.27 -11.39 12.37
N ALA A 28 1.41 -10.71 13.12
CA ALA A 28 1.38 -10.80 14.57
C ALA A 28 0.96 -12.19 15.07
N LEU A 29 0.16 -12.94 14.30
CA LEU A 29 -0.16 -14.34 14.61
C LEU A 29 1.09 -15.24 14.55
N GLU A 30 2.08 -14.86 13.74
CA GLU A 30 3.38 -15.55 13.66
C GLU A 30 4.44 -14.93 14.57
N SER A 31 4.07 -13.96 15.42
CA SER A 31 5.00 -13.20 16.26
C SER A 31 6.11 -12.48 15.49
N VAL A 32 5.84 -12.11 14.23
CA VAL A 32 6.78 -11.38 13.37
C VAL A 32 6.38 -9.91 13.31
N ASP A 33 7.35 -9.00 13.51
CA ASP A 33 7.13 -7.56 13.33
C ASP A 33 8.29 -6.89 12.62
N PHE A 34 7.99 -5.84 11.86
CA PHE A 34 8.98 -5.08 11.11
C PHE A 34 8.80 -3.58 11.31
N LYS A 35 9.91 -2.86 11.47
CA LYS A 35 9.91 -1.39 11.61
C LYS A 35 9.54 -0.65 10.33
N ARG A 36 9.82 -1.22 9.16
CA ARG A 36 9.60 -0.56 7.85
C ARG A 36 8.39 -1.15 7.15
N HIS A 37 7.51 -0.30 6.62
CA HIS A 37 6.31 -0.74 5.90
C HIS A 37 6.63 -1.62 4.69
N LYS A 38 7.73 -1.33 3.98
CA LYS A 38 8.18 -2.12 2.83
C LYS A 38 8.49 -3.56 3.24
N ASP A 39 9.07 -3.77 4.42
CA ASP A 39 9.48 -5.09 4.90
C ASP A 39 8.26 -5.92 5.30
N VAL A 40 7.26 -5.31 5.95
CA VAL A 40 5.95 -5.93 6.25
C VAL A 40 5.32 -6.48 4.97
N VAL A 41 5.22 -5.65 3.93
CA VAL A 41 4.59 -6.03 2.65
C VAL A 41 5.42 -7.07 1.89
N ALA A 42 6.76 -6.98 1.94
CA ALA A 42 7.64 -7.94 1.29
C ALA A 42 7.55 -9.32 1.94
N TYR A 43 7.59 -9.35 3.28
CA TYR A 43 7.45 -10.58 4.05
C TYR A 43 6.08 -11.23 3.79
N PHE A 44 5.00 -10.44 3.84
CA PHE A 44 3.67 -10.95 3.55
C PHE A 44 3.56 -11.59 2.16
N ASN A 45 4.08 -10.92 1.12
CA ASN A 45 4.05 -11.49 -0.23
C ASN A 45 4.91 -12.76 -0.36
N LYS A 46 6.04 -12.84 0.34
CA LYS A 46 6.93 -14.00 0.28
C LYS A 46 6.35 -15.20 1.01
N GLU A 47 5.90 -15.02 2.24
CA GLU A 47 5.50 -16.14 3.10
C GLU A 47 4.04 -16.56 2.87
N PHE A 48 3.13 -15.64 2.51
CA PHE A 48 1.70 -15.96 2.40
C PHE A 48 1.22 -16.03 0.95
N VAL A 49 1.62 -15.07 0.10
CA VAL A 49 1.15 -15.03 -1.29
C VAL A 49 1.93 -16.00 -2.18
N ALA A 50 3.25 -16.11 -2.00
CA ALA A 50 4.07 -17.04 -2.79
C ALA A 50 3.90 -18.49 -2.34
N ALA A 51 3.63 -18.73 -1.05
CA ALA A 51 3.27 -20.05 -0.53
C ALA A 51 1.86 -20.51 -0.95
N GLY A 52 1.02 -19.59 -1.44
CA GLY A 52 -0.32 -19.89 -1.95
C GLY A 52 -1.43 -19.86 -0.90
N GLU A 53 -1.13 -19.49 0.34
CA GLU A 53 -2.13 -19.31 1.40
C GLU A 53 -3.09 -18.16 1.09
N PHE A 54 -2.58 -17.12 0.42
CA PHE A 54 -3.38 -16.02 -0.08
C PHE A 54 -3.37 -15.98 -1.62
N PRO A 55 -4.51 -15.64 -2.27
CA PRO A 55 -4.56 -15.47 -3.71
C PRO A 55 -3.54 -14.44 -4.20
N ARG A 56 -2.90 -14.70 -5.34
CA ARG A 56 -1.97 -13.75 -6.00
C ARG A 56 -2.59 -12.37 -6.27
N GLU A 57 -3.92 -12.34 -6.46
CA GLU A 57 -4.73 -11.11 -6.55
C GLU A 57 -4.50 -10.18 -5.34
N VAL A 58 -4.40 -10.72 -4.13
CA VAL A 58 -4.22 -9.94 -2.89
C VAL A 58 -2.88 -9.20 -2.93
N GLY A 59 -1.80 -9.90 -3.27
CA GLY A 59 -0.48 -9.28 -3.42
C GLY A 59 -0.46 -8.18 -4.48
N LYS A 60 -1.10 -8.40 -5.64
CA LYS A 60 -1.24 -7.39 -6.71
C LYS A 60 -2.03 -6.15 -6.24
N ARG A 61 -3.15 -6.36 -5.53
CA ARG A 61 -3.99 -5.26 -5.01
C ARG A 61 -3.24 -4.45 -3.94
N LEU A 62 -2.49 -5.13 -3.07
CA LEU A 62 -1.66 -4.49 -2.05
C LEU A 62 -0.56 -3.62 -2.67
N ALA A 63 0.14 -4.15 -3.69
CA ALA A 63 1.14 -3.39 -4.43
C ALA A 63 0.53 -2.15 -5.09
N ARG A 64 -0.63 -2.29 -5.75
CA ARG A 64 -1.35 -1.16 -6.38
C ARG A 64 -1.77 -0.10 -5.36
N LEU A 65 -2.27 -0.50 -4.19
CA LEU A 65 -2.65 0.44 -3.12
C LEU A 65 -1.43 1.20 -2.59
N LYS A 66 -0.30 0.52 -2.41
CA LYS A 66 0.96 1.17 -2.00
C LYS A 66 1.39 2.23 -3.00
N THR A 67 1.42 1.90 -4.29
CA THR A 67 1.77 2.85 -5.36
C THR A 67 0.81 4.04 -5.38
N LYS A 68 -0.51 3.80 -5.31
CA LYS A 68 -1.50 4.88 -5.27
C LYS A 68 -1.34 5.80 -4.05
N ARG A 69 -0.97 5.25 -2.89
CA ARG A 69 -0.68 6.06 -1.70
C ARG A 69 0.56 6.92 -1.90
N GLU A 70 1.63 6.34 -2.45
CA GLU A 70 2.86 7.08 -2.77
C GLU A 70 2.60 8.18 -3.81
N GLU A 71 1.84 7.90 -4.87
CA GLU A 71 1.41 8.91 -5.83
C GLU A 71 0.58 10.01 -5.15
N SER A 72 -0.42 9.64 -4.34
CA SER A 72 -1.26 10.60 -3.63
C SER A 72 -0.49 11.53 -2.69
N ASP A 73 0.51 10.99 -1.98
CA ASP A 73 1.29 11.73 -0.98
C ASP A 73 2.44 12.56 -1.61
N TYR A 74 2.88 12.24 -2.83
CA TYR A 74 4.06 12.87 -3.46
C TYR A 74 3.83 13.53 -4.84
N ASN A 75 2.68 13.37 -5.51
CA ASN A 75 2.47 13.94 -6.87
C ASN A 75 2.32 15.47 -6.95
N ASP A 76 2.41 16.21 -5.85
CA ASP A 76 2.47 17.68 -5.90
C ASP A 76 3.83 18.23 -6.41
N PHE A 77 4.79 17.36 -6.74
CA PHE A 77 6.14 17.76 -7.20
C PHE A 77 6.51 17.35 -8.63
N VAL A 78 5.55 17.24 -9.55
CA VAL A 78 5.91 17.24 -10.98
C VAL A 78 6.26 18.67 -11.39
N ARG A 79 7.53 19.07 -11.22
CA ARG A 79 8.05 20.24 -11.95
C ARG A 79 7.78 19.99 -13.44
N PRO A 80 7.17 20.93 -14.18
CA PRO A 80 7.08 20.79 -15.62
C PRO A 80 8.51 20.67 -16.14
N LYS A 81 8.83 19.55 -16.80
CA LYS A 81 10.05 19.47 -17.60
C LYS A 81 9.90 20.58 -18.64
N ARG A 82 10.67 21.65 -18.48
CA ARG A 82 10.83 22.69 -19.49
C ARG A 82 11.39 21.97 -20.71
N VAL A 83 10.53 21.66 -21.67
CA VAL A 83 10.94 21.28 -23.01
C VAL A 83 11.46 22.58 -23.60
N VAL A 84 12.78 22.73 -23.62
CA VAL A 84 13.44 23.79 -24.36
C VAL A 84 13.60 23.23 -25.77
N PHE A 85 12.88 23.83 -26.72
CA PHE A 85 13.07 23.60 -28.15
C PHE A 85 14.41 24.19 -28.60
#